data_AF-A0A4R6X2D0-F1
#
_entry.id   AF-A0A4R6X2D0-F1
#
_cell.length_a   1.000
_cell.length_b   1.000
_cell.length_c   1.000
_cell.angle_alpha   90.00
_cell.angle_beta   90.00
_cell.angle_gamma   90.00
#
_symmetry.space_group_name_H-M   'P 1'
#
loop_
_entity.id
_entity.type
_entity.pdbx_description
1 polymer ?
#
loop_
_entity_poly.entity_id
_entity_poly.type
_entity_poly.pdbx_seq_one_letter_code
_entity_poly.pdbx_strand_id
1 'polypeptide(L)' 'MTANMQNKSMSLDSAPDHIKLAVDLIALLEENEIPNETAIAALEIVLSDYRNKVTNSSTPPVSE' A
#
# COMPACT_ATOMS: atom_id res chain seq x y z
N MET A 1 -27.70 6.84 28.73
CA MET A 1 -27.34 7.79 27.66
C MET A 1 -26.25 7.17 26.80
N THR A 2 -26.52 7.01 25.48
CA THR A 2 -25.60 6.99 24.31
C THR A 2 -24.31 6.16 24.35
N ALA A 3 -23.83 5.48 23.31
CA ALA A 3 -24.32 4.90 22.06
C ALA A 3 -23.04 4.26 21.46
N ASN A 4 -23.12 2.99 21.04
CA ASN A 4 -22.21 2.28 20.14
C ASN A 4 -20.72 2.65 20.16
N MET A 5 -19.95 1.98 21.02
CA MET A 5 -18.49 1.83 20.88
C MET A 5 -18.16 0.45 20.30
N GLN A 6 -18.75 0.12 19.14
CA GLN A 6 -18.57 -1.19 18.48
C GLN A 6 -18.29 -1.13 16.97
N ASN A 7 -17.99 0.03 16.37
CA ASN A 7 -17.75 0.07 14.92
C ASN A 7 -16.38 0.67 14.55
N LYS A 8 -15.30 -0.01 14.92
CA LYS A 8 -13.97 0.26 14.33
C LYS A 8 -13.26 -0.98 13.77
N SER A 9 -13.79 -2.19 14.01
CA SER A 9 -13.15 -3.45 13.61
C SER A 9 -13.81 -4.19 12.44
N MET A 10 -15.06 -3.88 12.06
CA MET A 10 -15.70 -4.54 10.89
C MET A 10 -15.49 -3.83 9.54
N SER A 11 -14.79 -2.69 9.51
CA SER A 11 -14.66 -1.90 8.27
C SER A 11 -13.41 -2.22 7.43
N LEU A 12 -12.36 -2.80 8.02
CA LEU A 12 -11.16 -3.20 7.25
C LEU A 12 -11.32 -4.57 6.60
N ASP A 13 -12.03 -5.51 7.23
CA ASP A 13 -12.18 -6.88 6.71
C ASP A 13 -12.96 -6.93 5.37
N SER A 14 -13.87 -5.98 5.16
CA SER A 14 -14.64 -5.83 3.92
C SER A 14 -14.02 -4.83 2.92
N ALA A 15 -12.89 -4.20 3.26
CA ALA A 15 -12.23 -3.25 2.38
C ALA A 15 -11.53 -3.95 1.19
N PRO A 16 -11.40 -3.28 0.03
CA PRO A 16 -10.59 -3.78 -1.08
C PRO A 16 -9.14 -4.08 -0.66
N ASP A 17 -8.51 -5.06 -1.29
CA ASP A 17 -7.16 -5.54 -0.91
C ASP A 17 -6.11 -4.42 -0.89
N HIS A 18 -6.19 -3.48 -1.83
CA HIS A 18 -5.26 -2.34 -1.88
C HIS A 18 -5.44 -1.37 -0.70
N ILE A 19 -6.65 -1.25 -0.14
CA ILE A 19 -6.90 -0.43 1.04
C ILE A 19 -6.34 -1.12 2.29
N LYS A 20 -6.56 -2.43 2.42
CA LYS A 20 -6.00 -3.24 3.51
C LYS A 20 -4.47 -3.15 3.51
N LEU A 21 -3.85 -3.39 2.36
CA LEU A 21 -2.40 -3.32 2.19
C LEU A 21 -1.84 -1.93 2.52
N ALA A 22 -2.54 -0.86 2.12
CA ALA A 22 -2.11 0.50 2.45
C ALA A 22 -2.13 0.75 3.96
N VAL A 23 -3.16 0.26 4.67
CA VAL A 23 -3.26 0.37 6.13
C VAL A 23 -2.14 -0.41 6.82
N ASP A 24 -1.88 -1.65 6.39
CA ASP A 24 -0.80 -2.46 6.95
C ASP A 24 0.57 -1.80 6.73
N LEU A 25 0.79 -1.23 5.55
CA LEU A 25 2.04 -0.55 5.23
C LEU A 25 2.24 0.73 6.06
N ILE A 26 1.18 1.50 6.29
CA ILE A 26 1.23 2.67 7.17
C ILE A 26 1.58 2.25 8.59
N ALA A 27 0.89 1.23 9.12
CA ALA A 27 1.15 0.73 10.47
C ALA A 27 2.61 0.26 10.64
N LEU A 28 3.17 -0.42 9.64
CA LEU A 28 4.57 -0.86 9.64
C LEU A 28 5.54 0.35 9.66
N LEU A 29 5.27 1.38 8.86
CA LEU A 29 6.11 2.57 8.79
C LEU A 29 6.07 3.37 10.09
N GLU A 30 4.89 3.48 10.72
CA GLU A 30 4.73 4.13 12.02
C GLU A 30 5.41 3.35 13.14
N GLU A 31 5.30 2.02 13.17
CA GLU A 31 5.96 1.16 14.17
C GLU A 31 7.49 1.30 14.12
N ASN A 32 8.05 1.53 12.93
CA ASN A 32 9.48 1.73 12.72
C ASN A 32 9.90 3.22 12.83
N GLU A 33 9.00 4.10 13.26
CA GLU A 33 9.24 5.54 13.44
C GLU A 33 9.81 6.21 12.18
N ILE A 34 9.41 5.73 10.99
CA ILE A 34 9.94 6.25 9.72
C ILE A 34 9.41 7.66 9.48
N PRO A 35 10.27 8.67 9.24
CA PRO A 35 9.81 10.02 8.92
C PRO A 35 8.95 10.04 7.66
N ASN A 36 7.90 10.86 7.66
CA ASN A 36 6.96 10.96 6.55
C ASN A 36 7.66 11.24 5.20
N GLU A 37 8.65 12.13 5.17
CA GLU A 37 9.39 12.46 3.96
C GLU A 37 10.16 11.25 3.41
N THR A 38 10.79 10.47 4.29
CA THR A 38 11.48 9.23 3.94
C THR A 38 10.51 8.17 3.44
N ALA A 39 9.37 8.00 4.11
CA ALA A 39 8.32 7.07 3.71
C ALA A 39 7.77 7.40 2.32
N ILE A 40 7.47 8.68 2.05
CA ILE A 40 6.97 9.14 0.75
C ILE A 40 7.99 8.82 -0.36
N ALA A 41 9.26 9.20 -0.17
CA ALA A 41 10.30 8.94 -1.16
C ALA A 41 10.48 7.42 -1.45
N ALA A 42 10.42 6.58 -0.41
CA ALA A 42 10.48 5.13 -0.58
C ALA A 42 9.26 4.58 -1.33
N LEU A 43 8.05 5.05 -1.01
CA LEU A 43 6.82 4.63 -1.69
C LEU A 43 6.80 5.03 -3.17
N GLU A 44 7.36 6.19 -3.53
CA GLU A 44 7.52 6.60 -4.93
C GLU A 44 8.43 5.65 -5.72
N ILE A 45 9.53 5.20 -5.11
CA ILE A 45 10.45 4.21 -5.71
C ILE A 45 9.71 2.88 -5.92
N VAL A 46 9.03 2.38 -4.89
CA VAL A 46 8.26 1.13 -4.97
C VAL A 46 7.19 1.22 -6.05
N LEU A 47 6.41 2.30 -6.08
CA LEU A 47 5.39 2.53 -7.10
C LEU A 47 5.99 2.52 -8.51
N SER A 48 7.13 3.18 -8.70
CA SER A 48 7.83 3.22 -9.98
C SER A 48 8.30 1.83 -10.43
N ASP A 49 8.83 1.01 -9.51
CA ASP A 49 9.24 -0.38 -9.80
C ASP A 49 8.06 -1.24 -10.27
N TYR A 50 6.91 -1.17 -9.58
CA TYR A 50 5.71 -1.91 -9.99
C TYR A 50 5.16 -1.43 -11.34
N ARG A 51 5.19 -0.12 -11.63
CA ARG A 51 4.81 0.41 -12.93
C ARG A 51 5.73 -0.12 -14.04
N ASN A 52 7.03 -0.15 -13.81
CA ASN A 52 8.00 -0.69 -14.75
C ASN A 52 7.78 -2.19 -14.98
N LYS A 53 7.47 -2.97 -13.94
CA LYS A 53 7.14 -4.39 -14.08
C LYS A 53 5.93 -4.61 -14.98
N VAL A 54 4.87 -3.81 -14.84
CA VAL A 54 3.69 -3.89 -15.71
C VAL A 54 4.05 -3.56 -17.17
N THR A 55 4.87 -2.54 -17.40
CA THR A 55 5.28 -2.16 -18.77
C THR A 55 6.23 -3.17 -19.40
N ASN A 56 7.19 -3.70 -18.65
CA ASN A 56 8.16 -4.68 -19.14
C ASN A 56 7.57 -6.09 -19.33
N SER A 57 6.43 -6.38 -18.72
CA SER A 57 5.68 -7.62 -18.97
C SER A 57 4.99 -7.63 -20.34
N SER A 58 4.92 -6.49 -21.04
CA SER A 58 4.19 -6.34 -22.30
C SER A 58 5.09 -6.32 -23.55
N THR A 59 6.39 -6.57 -23.41
CA THR A 59 7.33 -6.64 -24.54
C THR A 59 7.81 -8.09 -24.72
N PRO A 60 7.32 -8.85 -25.71
CA PRO A 60 7.95 -10.12 -26.06
C PRO A 60 9.39 -9.83 -26.52
N PRO A 61 10.37 -10.69 -26.19
CA PRO A 61 11.71 -10.54 -26.74
C PRO A 61 11.59 -10.66 -28.26
N VAL A 62 11.85 -9.57 -28.96
CA VAL A 62 12.13 -9.65 -30.40
C VAL A 62 13.31 -10.59 -30.53
N SER A 63 13.06 -11.76 -31.10
CA SER A 63 14.11 -12.66 -31.56
C SER A 63 14.78 -11.94 -32.72
N GLU A 64 15.99 -11.44 -32.49
CA GLU A 64 16.90 -11.03 -33.56
C GLU A 64 17.51 -12.27 -34.23
#